data_AF-A0A6A6E8M6-F1
#
_entry.id   AF-A0A6A6E8M6-F1
#
_cell.length_a   1.000
_cell.length_b   1.000
_cell.length_c   1.000
_cell.angle_alpha   90.00
_cell.angle_beta   90.00
_cell.angle_gamma   90.00
#
_symmetry.space_group_name_H-M   'P 1'
#
loop_
_entity.id
_entity.type
_entity.pdbx_description
1 polymer ?
#
loop_
_entity_poly.entity_id
_entity_poly.type
_entity_poly.pdbx_seq_one_letter_code
_entity_poly.pdbx_strand_id
1 'polypeptide(L)'
;MLASMFAKPGTAASEQLKRFAAVVSRLGYDIRVPHSITSPDPMLTETVDTKNTQKAAPLDIHAGWRHSVQNYSKCGLTYPRDKLIAISGVAKEMSKVINDQYLAGLWRSQLPTTLLWSAEPNGPASSFRHQRLPTGSGNVWIWPRPLRAPTWSWASLDTAIVFFFPVTPRDKDKATVDVLEAHIEPLAGDIHGEILNGYIRVSCMLYPASLLFDTEKSPPTPSIRVGNSVFQHGIFLDESPALVGTGKNLHCMPIFFRDWSGTQTAPKQARTLILQPSGKGRGHFERFGLFMSWGTRELDVFRTPWGNDTNLEYEEALGGGKYIITIT
;
A
#
# COMPACT_ATOMS: atom_id res chain seq x y z
N MET A 1 -30.30 -21.18 -7.53
CA MET A 1 -30.50 -20.17 -8.60
C MET A 1 -29.44 -19.08 -8.45
N LEU A 2 -28.19 -19.37 -8.84
CA LEU A 2 -27.10 -18.40 -9.08
C LEU A 2 -26.04 -19.14 -9.91
N ALA A 3 -26.41 -19.40 -11.16
CA ALA A 3 -25.54 -19.90 -12.21
C ALA A 3 -25.31 -18.77 -13.22
N SER A 4 -24.11 -18.74 -13.81
CA SER A 4 -23.64 -17.88 -14.91
C SER A 4 -23.08 -16.49 -14.55
N MET A 5 -21.77 -16.45 -14.31
CA MET A 5 -20.91 -15.33 -14.72
C MET A 5 -19.54 -15.88 -15.18
N PHE A 6 -19.57 -16.81 -16.13
CA PHE A 6 -18.47 -16.93 -17.09
C PHE A 6 -18.91 -16.15 -18.32
N ALA A 7 -18.17 -15.11 -18.67
CA ALA A 7 -18.45 -14.31 -19.86
C ALA A 7 -18.51 -15.23 -21.08
N LYS A 8 -19.66 -15.28 -21.77
CA LYS A 8 -19.80 -16.04 -23.01
C LYS A 8 -18.74 -15.55 -24.01
N PRO A 9 -18.11 -16.44 -24.80
CA PRO A 9 -17.20 -16.03 -25.88
C PRO A 9 -17.90 -15.00 -26.78
N GLY A 10 -17.25 -13.85 -27.02
CA GLY A 10 -17.81 -12.77 -27.86
C GLY A 10 -18.57 -11.68 -27.10
N THR A 11 -18.62 -11.73 -25.77
CA THR A 11 -19.17 -10.64 -24.94
C THR A 11 -18.14 -9.53 -24.70
N ALA A 12 -18.61 -8.31 -24.43
CA ALA A 12 -17.75 -7.15 -24.12
C ALA A 12 -16.76 -7.43 -22.98
N ALA A 13 -17.18 -8.20 -21.96
CA ALA A 13 -16.31 -8.64 -20.86
C ALA A 13 -15.19 -9.59 -21.32
N SER A 14 -15.45 -10.48 -22.30
CA SER A 14 -14.43 -11.36 -22.87
C SER A 14 -13.42 -10.60 -23.74
N GLU A 15 -13.85 -9.54 -24.41
CA GLU A 15 -12.99 -8.61 -25.16
C GLU A 15 -12.11 -7.78 -24.23
N GLN A 16 -12.67 -7.28 -23.12
CA GLN A 16 -11.92 -6.53 -22.12
C GLN A 16 -10.85 -7.38 -21.41
N LEU A 17 -11.15 -8.65 -21.11
CA LEU A 17 -10.17 -9.57 -20.53
C LEU A 17 -9.01 -9.89 -21.50
N LYS A 18 -9.31 -10.01 -22.81
CA LYS A 18 -8.28 -10.17 -23.85
C LYS A 18 -7.40 -8.92 -23.99
N ARG A 19 -8.00 -7.73 -23.93
CA ARG A 19 -7.27 -6.45 -23.94
C ARG A 19 -6.37 -6.32 -22.72
N PHE A 20 -6.86 -6.71 -21.54
CA PHE A 20 -6.07 -6.78 -20.32
C PHE A 20 -4.88 -7.74 -20.44
N ALA A 21 -5.10 -8.97 -20.92
CA ALA A 21 -4.01 -9.93 -21.16
C ALA A 21 -2.98 -9.41 -22.16
N ALA A 22 -3.41 -8.68 -23.20
CA ALA A 22 -2.52 -8.08 -24.18
C ALA A 22 -1.70 -6.90 -23.61
N VAL A 23 -2.31 -6.05 -22.77
CA VAL A 23 -1.61 -4.96 -22.06
C VAL A 23 -0.57 -5.54 -21.09
N VAL A 24 -0.93 -6.58 -20.35
CA VAL A 24 -0.06 -7.25 -19.39
C VAL A 24 1.08 -8.00 -20.09
N SER A 25 0.83 -8.69 -21.21
CA SER A 25 1.86 -9.35 -22.01
C SER A 25 2.88 -8.36 -22.60
N ARG A 26 2.44 -7.17 -23.04
CA ARG A 26 3.34 -6.08 -23.52
C ARG A 26 4.23 -5.48 -22.43
N LEU A 27 3.88 -5.67 -21.16
CA LEU A 27 4.67 -5.22 -20.00
C LEU A 27 5.68 -6.29 -19.52
N GLY A 28 5.91 -7.35 -20.30
CA GLY A 28 6.93 -8.37 -20.02
C GLY A 28 6.48 -9.50 -19.09
N TYR A 29 5.17 -9.68 -18.88
CA TYR A 29 4.65 -10.83 -18.14
C TYR A 29 4.40 -12.03 -19.04
N ASP A 30 5.04 -13.15 -18.71
CA ASP A 30 4.55 -14.48 -19.07
C ASP A 30 3.51 -14.92 -18.02
N ILE A 31 2.30 -14.40 -18.15
CA ILE A 31 1.14 -15.05 -17.53
C ILE A 31 0.83 -16.23 -18.42
N ARG A 32 1.06 -17.45 -17.94
CA ARG A 32 0.66 -18.68 -18.65
C ARG A 32 -0.82 -18.62 -19.01
N VAL A 33 -1.11 -18.15 -20.22
CA VAL A 33 -2.34 -18.48 -20.93
C VAL A 33 -2.19 -19.97 -21.20
N PRO A 34 -3.14 -20.83 -20.81
CA PRO A 34 -3.04 -22.25 -21.12
C PRO A 34 -2.78 -22.43 -22.61
N HIS A 35 -1.58 -22.91 -22.96
CA HIS A 35 -1.23 -23.23 -24.33
C HIS A 35 -2.08 -24.43 -24.75
N SER A 36 -3.13 -24.16 -25.51
CA SER A 36 -3.54 -25.10 -26.54
C SER A 36 -4.12 -24.31 -27.71
N ILE A 37 -3.89 -24.87 -28.91
CA ILE A 37 -4.31 -24.39 -30.22
C ILE A 37 -3.29 -23.44 -30.90
N THR A 38 -2.15 -24.01 -31.31
CA THR A 38 -1.63 -23.79 -32.67
C THR A 38 -0.80 -25.00 -33.15
N SER A 39 -1.36 -25.70 -34.15
CA SER A 39 -0.73 -26.57 -35.17
C SER A 39 -0.21 -27.99 -34.83
N PRO A 40 -0.19 -28.90 -35.84
CA PRO A 40 -0.26 -30.34 -35.69
C PRO A 40 1.08 -31.05 -35.94
N ASP A 41 1.40 -32.03 -35.11
CA ASP A 41 2.26 -33.16 -35.51
C ASP A 41 1.84 -34.41 -34.68
N PRO A 42 1.72 -35.60 -35.29
CA PRO A 42 1.13 -36.77 -34.66
C PRO A 42 2.20 -37.61 -33.94
N MET A 43 1.72 -38.45 -33.02
CA MET A 43 2.47 -39.49 -32.30
C MET A 43 3.23 -39.01 -31.07
N LEU A 44 2.54 -39.05 -29.93
CA LEU A 44 2.83 -39.99 -28.84
C LEU A 44 1.61 -39.96 -27.90
N THR A 45 0.92 -41.10 -27.84
CA THR A 45 -0.25 -41.33 -27.00
C THR A 45 0.19 -41.48 -25.55
N GLU A 46 0.01 -40.44 -24.75
CA GLU A 46 -0.13 -40.58 -23.30
C GLU A 46 -1.56 -40.23 -22.90
N THR A 47 -2.19 -41.16 -22.21
CA THR A 47 -3.56 -41.12 -21.73
C THR A 47 -3.78 -39.90 -20.83
N VAL A 48 -4.57 -38.92 -21.31
CA VAL A 48 -5.02 -37.79 -20.50
C VAL A 48 -6.07 -38.28 -19.51
N ASP A 49 -5.65 -38.41 -18.26
CA ASP A 49 -6.53 -38.63 -17.12
C ASP A 49 -7.40 -37.38 -16.92
N THR A 50 -8.67 -37.47 -17.33
CA THR A 50 -9.62 -36.35 -17.50
C THR A 50 -10.21 -35.81 -16.19
N LYS A 51 -9.52 -35.98 -15.05
CA LYS A 51 -10.07 -35.66 -13.72
C LYS A 51 -9.38 -34.54 -12.94
N ASN A 52 -8.51 -33.76 -13.56
CA ASN A 52 -7.86 -32.64 -12.85
C ASN A 52 -7.96 -31.31 -13.60
N THR A 53 -9.19 -30.87 -13.87
CA THR A 53 -9.45 -29.46 -14.20
C THR A 53 -9.31 -28.65 -12.91
N GLN A 54 -8.07 -28.33 -12.51
CA GLN A 54 -7.83 -27.26 -11.55
C GLN A 54 -8.44 -25.99 -12.14
N LYS A 55 -9.58 -25.59 -11.59
CA LYS A 55 -10.28 -24.36 -11.92
C LYS A 55 -9.28 -23.21 -11.77
N ALA A 56 -8.82 -22.62 -12.87
CA ALA A 56 -7.89 -21.51 -12.84
C ALA A 56 -8.46 -20.44 -11.88
N ALA A 57 -7.66 -20.07 -10.87
CA ALA A 57 -8.08 -19.05 -9.94
C ALA A 57 -8.41 -17.76 -10.72
N PRO A 58 -9.49 -17.04 -10.38
CA PRO A 58 -9.80 -15.78 -11.03
C PRO A 58 -8.60 -14.83 -10.93
N LEU A 59 -8.24 -14.19 -12.04
CA LEU A 59 -7.16 -13.20 -12.11
C LEU A 59 -7.42 -12.08 -11.09
N ASP A 60 -6.47 -11.88 -10.15
CA ASP A 60 -6.50 -10.72 -9.26
C ASP A 60 -5.97 -9.49 -10.03
N ILE A 61 -6.90 -8.73 -10.62
CA ILE A 61 -6.57 -7.53 -11.41
C ILE A 61 -5.87 -6.47 -10.54
N HIS A 62 -6.17 -6.39 -9.24
CA HIS A 62 -5.49 -5.48 -8.33
C HIS A 62 -4.06 -5.92 -8.03
N ALA A 63 -3.76 -7.23 -8.05
CA ALA A 63 -2.37 -7.71 -8.02
C ALA A 63 -1.61 -7.25 -9.27
N GLY A 64 -2.23 -7.32 -10.45
CA GLY A 64 -1.65 -6.80 -11.70
C GLY A 64 -1.30 -5.30 -11.62
N TRP A 65 -2.20 -4.49 -11.05
CA TRP A 65 -1.91 -3.06 -10.82
C TRP A 65 -0.75 -2.85 -9.84
N ARG A 66 -0.78 -3.49 -8.68
CA ARG A 66 0.30 -3.38 -7.66
C ARG A 66 1.65 -3.72 -8.26
N HIS A 67 1.70 -4.80 -9.03
CA HIS A 67 2.91 -5.23 -9.69
C HIS A 67 3.41 -4.22 -10.75
N SER A 68 2.50 -3.66 -11.54
CA SER A 68 2.81 -2.59 -12.50
C SER A 68 3.40 -1.37 -11.80
N VAL A 69 2.80 -0.94 -10.68
CA VAL A 69 3.28 0.17 -9.86
C VAL A 69 4.66 -0.11 -9.28
N GLN A 70 4.91 -1.31 -8.75
CA GLN A 70 6.23 -1.67 -8.20
C GLN A 70 7.32 -1.58 -9.25
N ASN A 71 7.12 -2.17 -10.44
CA ASN A 71 8.15 -2.10 -11.48
C ASN A 71 8.33 -0.70 -12.04
N TYR A 72 7.23 0.02 -12.24
CA TYR A 72 7.28 1.40 -12.67
C TYR A 72 8.03 2.29 -11.66
N SER A 73 7.84 2.07 -10.36
CA SER A 73 8.56 2.83 -9.32
C SER A 73 10.08 2.61 -9.33
N LYS A 74 10.56 1.50 -9.91
CA LYS A 74 11.99 1.21 -10.10
C LYS A 74 12.57 1.92 -11.32
N CYS A 75 11.73 2.40 -12.24
CA CYS A 75 12.17 3.16 -13.40
C CYS A 75 12.70 4.53 -12.97
N GLY A 76 13.89 4.88 -13.46
CA GLY A 76 14.47 6.20 -13.22
C GLY A 76 13.79 7.27 -14.10
N LEU A 77 12.67 7.81 -13.65
CA LEU A 77 11.93 8.86 -14.37
C LEU A 77 12.77 10.12 -14.58
N THR A 78 12.86 10.61 -15.82
CA THR A 78 13.59 11.85 -16.14
C THR A 78 13.04 13.05 -15.39
N TYR A 79 11.71 13.17 -15.32
CA TYR A 79 10.99 14.22 -14.60
C TYR A 79 10.19 13.58 -13.46
N PRO A 80 10.69 13.66 -12.21
CA PRO A 80 10.03 13.02 -11.07
C PRO A 80 8.57 13.49 -10.87
N ARG A 81 8.26 14.74 -11.20
CA ARG A 81 6.89 15.30 -11.06
C ARG A 81 5.86 14.54 -11.90
N ASP A 82 6.28 13.92 -13.01
CA ASP A 82 5.40 13.24 -13.95
C ASP A 82 5.07 11.80 -13.52
N LYS A 83 5.35 11.41 -12.27
CA LYS A 83 5.23 10.02 -11.80
C LYS A 83 3.82 9.44 -12.02
N LEU A 84 2.76 10.18 -11.72
CA LEU A 84 1.38 9.74 -12.01
C LEU A 84 1.03 9.90 -13.49
N ILE A 85 1.45 11.00 -14.13
CA ILE A 85 1.19 11.27 -15.55
C ILE A 85 1.73 10.15 -16.43
N ALA A 86 2.96 9.72 -16.21
CA ALA A 86 3.62 8.73 -17.07
C ALA A 86 3.06 7.30 -16.91
N ILE A 87 2.35 6.98 -15.82
CA ILE A 87 1.58 5.72 -15.69
C ILE A 87 0.09 5.89 -16.01
N SER A 88 -0.38 7.11 -16.26
CA SER A 88 -1.81 7.43 -16.43
C SER A 88 -2.49 6.63 -17.55
N GLY A 89 -1.78 6.32 -18.64
CA GLY A 89 -2.29 5.50 -19.74
C GLY A 89 -2.67 4.08 -19.28
N VAL A 90 -1.80 3.45 -18.49
CA VAL A 90 -2.07 2.13 -17.89
C VAL A 90 -3.20 2.24 -16.88
N ALA A 91 -3.17 3.28 -16.04
CA ALA A 91 -4.22 3.52 -15.04
C ALA A 91 -5.60 3.64 -15.68
N LYS A 92 -5.74 4.42 -16.77
CA LYS A 92 -6.99 4.59 -17.52
C LYS A 92 -7.52 3.29 -18.11
N GLU A 93 -6.65 2.46 -18.70
CA GLU A 93 -7.07 1.15 -19.22
C GLU A 93 -7.49 0.20 -18.08
N MET A 94 -6.80 0.23 -16.94
CA MET A 94 -7.19 -0.58 -15.79
C MET A 94 -8.49 -0.09 -15.14
N SER A 95 -8.74 1.22 -15.06
CA SER A 95 -10.01 1.78 -14.55
C SER A 95 -11.23 1.22 -15.28
N LYS A 96 -11.13 1.01 -16.60
CA LYS A 96 -12.22 0.44 -17.43
C LYS A 96 -12.59 -0.99 -17.04
N VAL A 97 -11.64 -1.74 -16.49
CA VAL A 97 -11.80 -3.17 -16.15
C VAL A 97 -12.06 -3.36 -14.66
N ILE A 98 -11.36 -2.60 -13.81
CA ILE A 98 -11.49 -2.69 -12.34
C ILE A 98 -12.84 -2.12 -11.88
N ASN A 99 -13.37 -1.10 -12.57
CA ASN A 99 -14.61 -0.41 -12.19
C ASN A 99 -14.61 0.03 -10.71
N ASP A 100 -13.52 0.67 -10.30
CA ASP A 100 -13.28 1.20 -8.95
C ASP A 100 -12.80 2.65 -9.04
N GLN A 101 -12.93 3.40 -7.95
CA GLN A 101 -12.48 4.78 -7.90
C GLN A 101 -10.94 4.82 -7.80
N TYR A 102 -10.30 5.41 -8.81
CA TYR A 102 -8.87 5.67 -8.81
C TYR A 102 -8.53 6.87 -7.91
N LEU A 103 -7.53 6.71 -7.06
CA LEU A 103 -7.14 7.66 -6.03
C LEU A 103 -5.62 7.79 -5.99
N ALA A 104 -5.08 8.74 -6.75
CA ALA A 104 -3.64 9.05 -6.81
C ALA A 104 -2.73 7.81 -6.85
N GLY A 105 -3.02 6.86 -7.75
CA GLY A 105 -2.21 5.64 -7.87
C GLY A 105 -2.72 4.43 -7.07
N LEU A 106 -3.77 4.59 -6.28
CA LEU A 106 -4.43 3.53 -5.51
C LEU A 106 -5.90 3.35 -5.97
N TRP A 107 -6.56 2.30 -5.47
CA TRP A 107 -7.96 2.00 -5.77
C TRP A 107 -8.77 1.98 -4.48
N ARG A 108 -9.95 2.62 -4.45
CA ARG A 108 -10.77 2.76 -3.23
C ARG A 108 -11.04 1.42 -2.54
N SER A 109 -11.45 0.40 -3.28
CA SER A 109 -11.77 -0.93 -2.72
C SER A 109 -10.58 -1.64 -2.07
N GLN A 110 -9.35 -1.22 -2.39
CA GLN A 110 -8.11 -1.78 -1.86
C GLN A 110 -7.36 -0.78 -0.98
N LEU A 111 -7.94 0.35 -0.60
CA LEU A 111 -7.23 1.39 0.13
C LEU A 111 -6.56 0.87 1.41
N PRO A 112 -7.26 0.20 2.37
CA PRO A 112 -6.61 -0.26 3.59
C PRO A 112 -5.37 -1.13 3.32
N THR A 113 -5.45 -2.05 2.36
CA THR A 113 -4.34 -2.94 2.05
C THR A 113 -3.22 -2.26 1.27
N THR A 114 -3.57 -1.39 0.34
CA THR A 114 -2.59 -0.72 -0.51
C THR A 114 -1.93 0.48 0.15
N LEU A 115 -2.50 1.03 1.23
CA LEU A 115 -1.83 1.99 2.10
C LEU A 115 -0.58 1.41 2.78
N LEU A 116 -0.37 0.09 2.77
CA LEU A 116 0.79 -0.58 3.36
C LEU A 116 1.94 -0.81 2.37
N TRP A 117 2.07 0.04 1.34
CA TRP A 117 3.29 0.12 0.54
C TRP A 117 4.46 0.64 1.39
N SER A 118 5.69 0.32 1.07
CA SER A 118 6.88 0.97 1.67
C SER A 118 7.96 1.24 0.63
N ALA A 119 8.92 2.11 0.96
CA ALA A 119 10.18 2.15 0.22
C ALA A 119 10.85 0.76 0.23
N GLU A 120 11.42 0.34 -0.90
CA GLU A 120 12.15 -0.91 -1.04
C GLU A 120 13.55 -0.73 -0.41
N PRO A 121 13.86 -1.43 0.71
CA PRO A 121 15.12 -1.21 1.45
C PRO A 121 16.37 -1.44 0.60
N ASN A 122 16.28 -2.33 -0.40
CA ASN A 122 17.35 -2.71 -1.31
C ASN A 122 17.01 -2.36 -2.78
N GLY A 123 16.27 -1.28 -3.00
CA GLY A 123 15.94 -0.82 -4.35
C GLY A 123 17.19 -0.55 -5.21
N PRO A 124 17.08 -0.54 -6.54
CA PRO A 124 18.21 -0.20 -7.41
C PRO A 124 18.70 1.22 -7.14
N ALA A 125 20.02 1.46 -7.16
CA ALA A 125 20.59 2.79 -6.89
C ALA A 125 20.01 3.90 -7.78
N SER A 126 19.57 3.56 -9.00
CA SER A 126 18.92 4.45 -9.96
C SER A 126 17.54 4.95 -9.54
N SER A 127 16.86 4.28 -8.62
CA SER A 127 15.55 4.70 -8.12
C SER A 127 15.64 5.69 -6.98
N PHE A 128 16.80 5.85 -6.32
CA PHE A 128 17.01 6.85 -5.29
C PHE A 128 17.55 8.13 -5.91
N ARG A 129 16.65 9.02 -6.32
CA ARG A 129 17.03 10.37 -6.73
C ARG A 129 16.93 11.26 -5.51
N HIS A 130 18.06 11.89 -5.17
CA HIS A 130 18.28 12.92 -4.14
C HIS A 130 19.13 12.48 -2.93
N GLN A 131 20.35 13.05 -2.94
CA GLN A 131 21.36 13.12 -1.87
C GLN A 131 22.00 11.80 -1.44
N ARG A 132 23.11 11.46 -2.13
CA ARG A 132 24.23 10.85 -1.41
C ARG A 132 24.53 11.73 -0.20
N LEU A 133 24.69 11.13 0.97
CA LEU A 133 25.25 11.87 2.11
C LEU A 133 26.56 12.54 1.66
N PRO A 134 26.89 13.74 2.18
CA PRO A 134 28.20 14.36 1.95
C PRO A 134 29.37 13.41 2.27
N THR A 135 29.13 12.42 3.13
CA THR A 135 30.06 11.38 3.58
C THR A 135 30.19 10.18 2.63
N GLY A 136 29.46 10.14 1.52
CA GLY A 136 29.55 9.07 0.51
C GLY A 136 28.96 7.71 0.90
N SER A 137 28.40 7.58 2.10
CA SER A 137 27.93 6.30 2.67
C SER A 137 26.41 6.13 2.57
N GLY A 138 25.90 5.72 1.42
CA GLY A 138 24.54 5.18 1.27
C GLY A 138 23.55 6.04 0.47
N ASN A 139 22.48 5.39 0.01
CA ASN A 139 21.34 6.04 -0.64
C ASN A 139 20.36 6.51 0.44
N VAL A 140 19.96 7.77 0.38
CA VAL A 140 18.96 8.39 1.26
C VAL A 140 17.70 8.69 0.46
N TRP A 141 16.54 8.64 1.09
CA TRP A 141 15.25 9.04 0.53
C TRP A 141 14.54 10.00 1.47
N ILE A 142 13.96 11.04 0.88
CA ILE A 142 13.14 12.04 1.57
C ILE A 142 11.96 12.41 0.68
N TRP A 143 10.96 13.00 1.30
CA TRP A 143 9.89 13.66 0.58
C TRP A 143 10.42 14.73 -0.37
N PRO A 144 9.98 14.73 -1.64
CA PRO A 144 10.22 15.89 -2.49
C PRO A 144 9.51 17.11 -1.89
N ARG A 145 10.14 18.27 -2.05
CA ARG A 145 9.55 19.57 -1.71
C ARG A 145 9.60 20.44 -2.98
N PRO A 146 8.45 20.86 -3.55
CA PRO A 146 7.08 20.61 -3.09
C PRO A 146 6.64 19.13 -3.25
N LEU A 147 5.64 18.72 -2.46
CA LEU A 147 4.98 17.43 -2.64
C LEU A 147 4.23 17.42 -3.97
N ARG A 148 4.25 16.29 -4.68
CA ARG A 148 3.54 16.09 -5.97
C ARG A 148 2.29 15.22 -5.87
N ALA A 149 2.12 14.56 -4.72
CA ALA A 149 1.01 13.70 -4.40
C ALA A 149 0.84 13.67 -2.87
N PRO A 150 -0.37 13.38 -2.38
CA PRO A 150 -0.62 13.17 -0.96
C PRO A 150 0.31 12.11 -0.36
N THR A 151 0.68 12.25 0.92
CA THR A 151 1.71 11.39 1.55
C THR A 151 1.31 9.92 1.64
N TRP A 152 0.01 9.63 1.55
CA TRP A 152 -0.53 8.27 1.51
C TRP A 152 -0.40 7.58 0.14
N SER A 153 -0.15 8.33 -0.95
CA SER A 153 0.06 7.78 -2.29
C SER A 153 1.49 7.26 -2.45
N TRP A 154 1.70 6.10 -3.08
CA TRP A 154 3.05 5.61 -3.41
C TRP A 154 3.82 6.54 -4.37
N ALA A 155 3.10 7.40 -5.09
CA ALA A 155 3.69 8.36 -6.01
C ALA A 155 4.29 9.57 -5.28
N SER A 156 4.08 9.72 -3.97
CA SER A 156 4.60 10.83 -3.21
C SER A 156 6.13 10.75 -3.00
N LEU A 157 6.72 9.55 -2.89
CA LEU A 157 8.19 9.35 -2.77
C LEU A 157 8.90 9.09 -4.11
N ASP A 158 10.15 9.51 -4.24
CA ASP A 158 11.06 9.15 -5.36
C ASP A 158 11.94 7.97 -5.03
N THR A 159 11.30 6.81 -4.85
CA THR A 159 12.02 5.57 -4.66
C THR A 159 11.22 4.39 -5.20
N ALA A 160 11.90 3.26 -5.34
CA ALA A 160 11.28 1.98 -5.58
C ALA A 160 10.40 1.64 -4.37
N ILE A 161 9.19 1.19 -4.62
CA ILE A 161 8.25 0.79 -3.57
C ILE A 161 7.93 -0.70 -3.67
N VAL A 162 7.50 -1.27 -2.56
CA VAL A 162 7.03 -2.66 -2.47
C VAL A 162 5.69 -2.75 -1.76
N PHE A 163 4.84 -3.66 -2.24
CA PHE A 163 3.68 -4.15 -1.50
C PHE A 163 4.05 -5.51 -0.90
N PHE A 164 4.58 -5.54 0.32
CA PHE A 164 5.10 -6.77 0.95
C PHE A 164 4.06 -7.89 1.10
N PHE A 165 2.77 -7.53 1.07
CA PHE A 165 1.73 -8.44 1.49
C PHE A 165 0.79 -8.83 0.34
N PRO A 166 0.64 -10.13 0.07
CA PRO A 166 -0.46 -10.58 -0.76
C PRO A 166 -1.76 -10.17 -0.07
N VAL A 167 -2.65 -9.55 -0.83
CA VAL A 167 -4.00 -9.27 -0.36
C VAL A 167 -4.76 -10.55 -0.58
N THR A 168 -5.05 -11.27 0.49
CA THR A 168 -5.91 -12.44 0.38
C THR A 168 -7.37 -12.00 0.48
N PRO A 169 -8.32 -12.73 -0.12
CA PRO A 169 -9.75 -12.45 0.09
C PRO A 169 -10.14 -12.41 1.57
N ARG A 170 -9.41 -13.13 2.44
CA ARG A 170 -9.63 -13.13 3.91
C ARG A 170 -9.19 -11.85 4.60
N ASP A 171 -8.33 -11.04 3.97
CA ASP A 171 -7.82 -9.80 4.55
C ASP A 171 -8.78 -8.63 4.29
N LYS A 172 -9.55 -8.65 3.20
CA LYS A 172 -10.42 -7.53 2.82
C LYS A 172 -11.50 -7.22 3.88
N ASP A 173 -11.99 -8.23 4.58
CA ASP A 173 -13.05 -8.10 5.58
C ASP A 173 -12.53 -7.87 7.02
N LYS A 174 -11.21 -7.74 7.19
CA LYS A 174 -10.56 -7.70 8.51
C LYS A 174 -9.77 -6.42 8.77
N ALA A 175 -9.92 -5.40 7.91
CA ALA A 175 -9.32 -4.10 8.17
C ALA A 175 -9.94 -3.51 9.44
N THR A 176 -9.12 -2.92 10.30
CA THR A 176 -9.57 -2.18 11.50
C THR A 176 -9.87 -0.72 11.21
N VAL A 177 -9.78 -0.32 9.95
CA VAL A 177 -9.93 1.06 9.47
C VAL A 177 -11.07 1.11 8.46
N ASP A 178 -12.01 2.01 8.70
CA ASP A 178 -13.16 2.26 7.84
C ASP A 178 -12.89 3.54 7.02
N VAL A 179 -12.85 3.42 5.69
CA VAL A 179 -12.69 4.59 4.80
C VAL A 179 -14.02 5.31 4.66
N LEU A 180 -14.12 6.48 5.29
CA LEU A 180 -15.32 7.33 5.25
C LEU A 180 -15.37 8.10 3.94
N GLU A 181 -14.27 8.76 3.61
CA GLU A 181 -14.15 9.62 2.43
C GLU A 181 -12.76 9.51 1.81
N ALA A 182 -12.68 9.66 0.49
CA ALA A 182 -11.42 9.80 -0.20
C ALA A 182 -11.62 10.74 -1.38
N HIS A 183 -10.77 11.76 -1.48
CA HIS A 183 -10.91 12.83 -2.44
C HIS A 183 -9.58 13.12 -3.12
N ILE A 184 -9.64 13.42 -4.42
CA ILE A 184 -8.50 13.87 -5.23
C ILE A 184 -8.95 15.09 -6.01
N GLU A 185 -8.12 16.12 -5.99
CA GLU A 185 -8.25 17.33 -6.79
C GLU A 185 -7.24 17.24 -7.96
N PRO A 186 -7.69 16.95 -9.20
CA PRO A 186 -6.79 16.89 -10.35
C PRO A 186 -6.36 18.30 -10.81
N LEU A 187 -5.12 18.45 -11.27
CA LEU A 187 -4.62 19.74 -11.77
C LEU A 187 -5.30 20.17 -13.08
N ALA A 188 -5.56 19.22 -13.97
CA ALA A 188 -6.10 19.47 -15.31
C ALA A 188 -7.37 18.64 -15.58
N GLY A 189 -8.14 18.33 -14.53
CA GLY A 189 -9.40 17.56 -14.63
C GLY A 189 -9.24 16.04 -14.80
N ASP A 190 -8.03 15.53 -15.06
CA ASP A 190 -7.76 14.09 -15.17
C ASP A 190 -7.26 13.49 -13.85
N ILE A 191 -8.11 12.70 -13.20
CA ILE A 191 -7.80 12.01 -11.94
C ILE A 191 -6.65 11.00 -12.03
N HIS A 192 -6.26 10.57 -13.24
CA HIS A 192 -5.15 9.64 -13.46
C HIS A 192 -3.82 10.37 -13.68
N GLY A 193 -3.86 11.69 -13.89
CA GLY A 193 -2.72 12.51 -14.22
C GLY A 193 -2.12 13.23 -13.01
N GLU A 194 -1.71 14.47 -13.23
CA GLU A 194 -1.20 15.33 -12.16
C GLU A 194 -2.31 15.80 -11.23
N ILE A 195 -2.00 15.83 -9.93
CA ILE A 195 -2.96 16.17 -8.87
C ILE A 195 -2.45 17.39 -8.09
N LEU A 196 -3.38 18.25 -7.70
CA LEU A 196 -3.14 19.40 -6.83
C LEU A 196 -3.09 18.97 -5.38
N ASN A 197 -4.14 18.28 -4.95
CA ASN A 197 -4.33 17.85 -3.57
C ASN A 197 -5.10 16.53 -3.51
N GLY A 198 -5.12 15.93 -2.32
CA GLY A 198 -5.95 14.79 -2.04
C GLY A 198 -5.90 14.40 -0.58
N TYR A 199 -6.94 13.72 -0.11
CA TYR A 199 -7.01 13.25 1.26
C TYR A 199 -7.83 11.98 1.38
N ILE A 200 -7.60 11.25 2.47
CA ILE A 200 -8.42 10.12 2.89
C ILE A 200 -8.86 10.36 4.32
N ARG A 201 -10.17 10.34 4.55
CA ARG A 201 -10.79 10.47 5.86
C ARG A 201 -11.24 9.10 6.34
N VAL A 202 -10.78 8.71 7.52
CA VAL A 202 -10.97 7.35 8.04
C VAL A 202 -11.45 7.35 9.48
N SER A 203 -12.23 6.32 9.83
CA SER A 203 -12.50 5.94 11.22
C SER A 203 -11.53 4.82 11.62
N CYS A 204 -10.81 5.01 12.71
CA CYS A 204 -9.72 4.11 13.12
C CYS A 204 -9.49 4.13 14.63
N MET A 205 -8.73 3.16 15.14
CA MET A 205 -8.08 3.27 16.45
C MET A 205 -6.73 3.96 16.28
N LEU A 206 -6.42 4.89 17.19
CA LEU A 206 -5.21 5.69 17.14
C LEU A 206 -4.47 5.61 18.46
N TYR A 207 -3.15 5.48 18.39
CA TYR A 207 -2.27 5.30 19.55
C TYR A 207 -1.12 6.31 19.47
N PRO A 208 -0.83 7.09 20.52
CA PRO A 208 0.34 7.96 20.52
C PRO A 208 1.61 7.10 20.51
N ALA A 209 2.61 7.59 19.80
CA ALA A 209 3.85 6.88 19.58
C ALA A 209 5.05 7.82 19.58
N SER A 210 6.22 7.26 19.84
CA SER A 210 7.48 7.98 19.75
C SER A 210 8.49 7.18 18.96
N LEU A 211 9.23 7.87 18.09
CA LEU A 211 10.35 7.30 17.37
C LEU A 211 11.64 7.43 18.19
N LEU A 212 12.35 6.32 18.30
CA LEU A 212 13.63 6.21 18.99
C LEU A 212 14.66 5.64 18.01
N PHE A 213 15.92 6.00 18.22
CA PHE A 213 17.05 5.43 17.47
C PHE A 213 18.02 4.77 18.44
N ASP A 214 18.38 3.53 18.11
CA ASP A 214 19.54 2.88 18.71
C ASP A 214 20.78 3.38 17.95
N THR A 215 21.50 4.31 18.58
CA THR A 215 22.67 4.98 18.01
C THR A 215 23.95 4.16 18.16
N GLU A 216 23.92 3.06 18.92
CA GLU A 216 25.06 2.14 19.03
C GLU A 216 25.22 1.28 17.78
N LYS A 217 24.17 1.16 16.96
CA LYS A 217 24.19 0.46 15.66
C LYS A 217 24.50 1.40 14.51
N SER A 218 25.22 0.90 13.50
CA SER A 218 25.52 1.61 12.26
C SER A 218 24.98 0.83 11.05
N PRO A 219 23.97 1.34 10.32
CA PRO A 219 23.26 2.60 10.57
C PRO A 219 22.36 2.53 11.81
N PRO A 220 21.97 3.68 12.41
CA PRO A 220 21.05 3.72 13.55
C PRO A 220 19.75 2.99 13.23
N THR A 221 19.34 2.06 14.09
CA THR A 221 18.11 1.30 13.87
C THR A 221 16.92 1.98 14.55
N PRO A 222 15.82 2.26 13.82
CA PRO A 222 14.63 2.86 14.40
C PRO A 222 13.89 1.85 15.29
N SER A 223 13.24 2.36 16.33
CA SER A 223 12.23 1.65 17.10
C SER A 223 11.04 2.56 17.40
N ILE A 224 9.85 1.98 17.45
CA ILE A 224 8.60 2.69 17.74
C ILE A 224 8.12 2.29 19.12
N ARG A 225 7.96 3.27 20.01
CA ARG A 225 7.36 3.08 21.33
C ARG A 225 5.89 3.45 21.28
N VAL A 226 5.02 2.55 21.76
CA VAL A 226 3.60 2.80 22.01
C VAL A 226 3.32 2.38 23.44
N GLY A 227 3.06 3.33 24.33
CA GLY A 227 3.01 3.07 25.77
C GLY A 227 4.26 2.39 26.29
N ASN A 228 4.08 1.23 26.93
CA ASN A 228 5.17 0.40 27.47
C ASN A 228 5.73 -0.60 26.45
N SER A 229 5.13 -0.71 25.26
CA SER A 229 5.60 -1.60 24.19
C SER A 229 6.61 -0.89 23.29
N VAL A 230 7.67 -1.60 22.91
CA VAL A 230 8.68 -1.11 21.96
C VAL A 230 8.79 -2.09 20.80
N PHE A 231 8.55 -1.60 19.59
CA PHE A 231 8.67 -2.35 18.35
C PHE A 231 10.03 -2.03 17.71
N GLN A 232 10.85 -3.07 17.44
CA GLN A 232 12.22 -2.91 16.94
C GLN A 232 12.44 -3.54 15.56
N HIS A 233 11.41 -4.18 15.00
CA HIS A 233 11.51 -4.93 13.74
C HIS A 233 10.45 -4.50 12.75
N GLY A 234 10.75 -4.70 11.46
CA GLY A 234 9.80 -4.46 10.38
C GLY A 234 9.34 -3.01 10.29
N ILE A 235 10.19 -2.04 10.64
CA ILE A 235 9.90 -0.60 10.55
C ILE A 235 10.43 -0.07 9.22
N PHE A 236 9.56 0.60 8.47
CA PHE A 236 9.87 1.21 7.18
C PHE A 236 9.41 2.67 7.23
N LEU A 237 10.36 3.58 7.36
CA LEU A 237 10.10 5.03 7.39
C LEU A 237 10.10 5.58 5.96
N ASP A 238 9.19 6.52 5.70
CA ASP A 238 9.10 7.22 4.41
C ASP A 238 10.20 8.28 4.25
N GLU A 239 10.92 8.60 5.32
CA GLU A 239 12.16 9.39 5.34
C GLU A 239 13.30 8.55 5.92
N SER A 240 14.52 8.71 5.38
CA SER A 240 15.67 7.95 5.88
C SER A 240 15.99 8.27 7.35
N PRO A 241 16.26 7.23 8.17
CA PRO A 241 16.69 7.37 9.56
C PRO A 241 17.76 8.44 9.83
N ALA A 242 18.73 8.57 8.92
CA ALA A 242 19.83 9.54 9.06
C ALA A 242 19.39 11.01 9.06
N LEU A 243 18.18 11.31 8.56
CA LEU A 243 17.63 12.66 8.47
C LEU A 243 16.51 12.91 9.47
N VAL A 244 15.99 11.84 10.07
CA VAL A 244 14.87 11.92 10.99
C VAL A 244 15.42 12.17 12.40
N GLY A 245 15.10 13.33 12.97
CA GLY A 245 15.39 13.63 14.37
C GLY A 245 14.60 12.75 15.34
N THR A 246 15.05 12.68 16.60
CA THR A 246 14.29 12.06 17.71
C THR A 246 13.17 12.99 18.18
N GLY A 247 12.18 12.42 18.90
CA GLY A 247 11.18 13.23 19.60
C GLY A 247 10.03 13.75 18.73
N LYS A 248 9.81 13.18 17.53
CA LYS A 248 8.60 13.46 16.76
C LYS A 248 7.36 12.96 17.52
N ASN A 249 6.33 13.81 17.59
CA ASN A 249 4.99 13.39 17.99
C ASN A 249 4.42 12.55 16.85
N LEU A 250 4.24 11.26 17.09
CA LEU A 250 3.76 10.31 16.10
C LEU A 250 2.51 9.61 16.63
N HIS A 251 1.75 9.06 15.69
CA HIS A 251 0.58 8.26 15.98
C HIS A 251 0.65 6.96 15.20
N CYS A 252 0.24 5.87 15.82
CA CYS A 252 0.15 4.56 15.21
C CYS A 252 -1.31 4.26 14.92
N MET A 253 -1.60 3.90 13.67
CA MET A 253 -2.92 3.48 13.21
C MET A 253 -2.84 2.04 12.72
N PRO A 254 -3.23 1.05 13.54
CA PRO A 254 -3.29 -0.34 13.10
C PRO A 254 -4.31 -0.47 11.96
N ILE A 255 -3.88 -1.07 10.85
CA ILE A 255 -4.76 -1.34 9.69
C ILE A 255 -5.23 -2.79 9.69
N PHE A 256 -4.36 -3.73 10.05
CA PHE A 256 -4.72 -5.15 10.09
C PHE A 256 -4.18 -5.83 11.34
N PHE A 257 -5.02 -6.71 11.88
CA PHE A 257 -4.63 -7.73 12.82
C PHE A 257 -4.84 -9.11 12.21
N ARG A 258 -3.77 -9.91 12.12
CA ARG A 258 -3.91 -11.32 11.73
C ARG A 258 -4.21 -12.16 12.96
N ASP A 259 -5.10 -13.14 12.76
CA ASP A 259 -5.54 -14.10 13.78
C ASP A 259 -6.24 -13.45 14.99
N TRP A 260 -6.80 -12.26 14.80
CA TRP A 260 -7.72 -11.66 15.77
C TRP A 260 -9.05 -12.40 15.72
N SER A 261 -9.28 -13.31 16.68
CA SER A 261 -10.54 -14.06 16.81
C SER A 261 -11.62 -13.32 17.61
N GLY A 262 -11.38 -12.06 18.02
CA GLY A 262 -12.26 -11.36 18.97
C GLY A 262 -12.29 -12.01 20.36
N THR A 263 -11.47 -13.04 20.58
CA THR A 263 -11.20 -13.65 21.88
C THR A 263 -10.36 -12.69 22.72
N GLN A 264 -10.33 -12.87 24.04
CA GLN A 264 -9.52 -12.07 24.98
C GLN A 264 -8.00 -12.23 24.80
N THR A 265 -7.52 -12.59 23.61
CA THR A 265 -6.11 -12.86 23.29
C THR A 265 -5.61 -11.85 22.28
N ALA A 266 -4.37 -11.38 22.45
CA ALA A 266 -3.75 -10.40 21.58
C ALA A 266 -3.70 -10.87 20.12
N PRO A 267 -3.59 -9.94 19.17
CA PRO A 267 -3.27 -10.31 17.81
C PRO A 267 -1.90 -11.01 17.77
N LYS A 268 -1.71 -11.91 16.81
CA LYS A 268 -0.41 -12.54 16.58
C LYS A 268 0.46 -11.73 15.61
N GLN A 269 -0.18 -10.90 14.78
CA GLN A 269 0.49 -9.99 13.86
C GLN A 269 -0.30 -8.70 13.74
N ALA A 270 0.42 -7.58 13.60
CA ALA A 270 -0.17 -6.29 13.31
C ALA A 270 0.58 -5.60 12.16
N ARG A 271 -0.18 -4.93 11.29
CA ARG A 271 0.34 -4.02 10.28
C ARG A 271 -0.20 -2.63 10.58
N THR A 272 0.71 -1.68 10.79
CA THR A 272 0.37 -0.40 11.41
C THR A 272 1.01 0.73 10.63
N LEU A 273 0.22 1.73 10.26
CA LEU A 273 0.76 2.97 9.74
C LEU A 273 1.31 3.83 10.87
N ILE A 274 2.40 4.50 10.56
CA ILE A 274 2.99 5.56 11.38
C ILE A 274 2.57 6.88 10.74
N LEU A 275 1.95 7.74 11.53
CA LEU A 275 1.40 9.02 11.13
C LEU A 275 2.08 10.13 11.92
N GLN A 276 2.28 11.27 11.29
CA GLN A 276 2.75 12.50 11.92
C GLN A 276 1.68 13.58 11.75
N PRO A 277 1.37 14.39 12.79
CA PRO A 277 0.52 15.56 12.61
C PRO A 277 1.03 16.46 11.49
N SER A 278 0.13 16.82 10.57
CA SER A 278 0.44 17.62 9.38
C SER A 278 0.59 19.12 9.67
N GLY A 279 0.07 19.58 10.82
CA GLY A 279 -0.05 21.00 11.15
C GLY A 279 -1.16 21.75 10.36
N LYS A 280 -1.86 21.09 9.43
CA LYS A 280 -2.95 21.72 8.64
C LYS A 280 -4.25 21.89 9.45
N GLY A 281 -4.40 21.11 10.51
CA GLY A 281 -5.58 21.10 11.38
C GLY A 281 -5.50 19.96 12.39
N ARG A 282 -6.26 20.04 13.48
CA ARG A 282 -6.32 18.98 14.49
C ARG A 282 -6.88 17.70 13.85
N GLY A 283 -6.19 16.57 14.01
CA GLY A 283 -6.60 15.29 13.43
C GLY A 283 -6.24 15.12 11.95
N HIS A 284 -5.49 16.07 11.38
CA HIS A 284 -4.92 15.94 10.04
C HIS A 284 -3.48 15.44 10.12
N PHE A 285 -3.21 14.33 9.43
CA PHE A 285 -1.95 13.62 9.45
C PHE A 285 -1.30 13.55 8.08
N GLU A 286 0.01 13.39 8.11
CA GLU A 286 0.83 12.91 6.99
C GLU A 286 1.33 11.51 7.33
N ARG A 287 1.41 10.65 6.32
CA ARG A 287 2.03 9.34 6.45
C ARG A 287 3.53 9.52 6.69
N PHE A 288 4.04 8.81 7.69
CA PHE A 288 5.45 8.85 8.07
C PHE A 288 6.17 7.50 7.87
N GLY A 289 5.40 6.43 7.69
CA GLY A 289 5.91 5.11 7.41
C GLY A 289 4.93 4.04 7.86
N LEU A 290 5.46 2.83 8.06
CA LEU A 290 4.72 1.73 8.64
C LEU A 290 5.64 0.86 9.49
N PHE A 291 5.04 0.05 10.36
CA PHE A 291 5.74 -1.08 10.93
C PHE A 291 4.89 -2.35 10.95
N MET A 292 5.61 -3.46 11.04
CA MET A 292 5.07 -4.81 11.06
C MET A 292 5.56 -5.48 12.33
N SER A 293 4.62 -5.96 13.14
CA SER A 293 4.95 -6.64 14.40
C SER A 293 4.37 -8.04 14.42
N TRP A 294 5.09 -8.94 15.07
CA TRP A 294 4.78 -10.36 15.24
C TRP A 294 4.92 -10.71 16.72
N GLY A 295 4.08 -11.63 17.22
CA GLY A 295 4.12 -12.05 18.62
C GLY A 295 3.09 -11.33 19.49
N THR A 296 2.73 -11.93 20.61
CA THR A 296 1.53 -11.51 21.37
C THR A 296 1.78 -10.43 22.41
N ARG A 297 2.98 -10.37 23.02
CA ARG A 297 3.24 -9.54 24.21
C ARG A 297 3.26 -8.05 23.90
N GLU A 298 3.98 -7.63 22.86
CA GLU A 298 4.06 -6.22 22.47
C GLU A 298 2.73 -5.73 21.88
N LEU A 299 2.00 -6.63 21.22
CA LEU A 299 0.71 -6.34 20.58
C LEU A 299 -0.46 -6.19 21.57
N ASP A 300 -0.26 -6.52 22.85
CA ASP A 300 -1.26 -6.29 23.92
C ASP A 300 -1.65 -4.82 24.03
N VAL A 301 -0.74 -3.89 23.66
CA VAL A 301 -1.00 -2.45 23.65
C VAL A 301 -2.17 -2.04 22.76
N PHE A 302 -2.47 -2.83 21.72
CA PHE A 302 -3.57 -2.56 20.79
C PHE A 302 -4.89 -3.22 21.17
N ARG A 303 -4.95 -3.94 22.30
CA ARG A 303 -6.19 -4.63 22.70
C ARG A 303 -7.28 -3.69 23.17
N THR A 304 -6.89 -2.62 23.82
CA THR A 304 -7.79 -1.66 24.42
C THR A 304 -7.67 -0.34 23.69
N PRO A 305 -8.79 0.36 23.45
CA PRO A 305 -8.77 1.78 23.17
C PRO A 305 -7.72 2.50 24.00
N TRP A 306 -6.94 3.37 23.36
CA TRP A 306 -6.10 4.28 24.12
C TRP A 306 -7.00 5.15 25.02
N GLY A 307 -6.59 5.36 26.27
CA GLY A 307 -7.35 6.16 27.23
C GLY A 307 -7.41 7.64 26.84
N ASN A 308 -8.05 8.46 27.71
CA ASN A 308 -8.08 9.92 27.56
C ASN A 308 -6.67 10.52 27.71
N ASP A 309 -5.90 10.50 26.63
CA ASP A 309 -4.61 11.13 26.48
C ASP A 309 -4.78 12.44 25.70
N THR A 310 -4.27 13.54 26.26
CA THR A 310 -4.34 14.87 25.64
C THR A 310 -3.49 14.99 24.37
N ASN A 311 -2.58 14.04 24.12
CA ASN A 311 -1.69 14.05 22.96
C ASN A 311 -2.28 13.38 21.72
N LEU A 312 -3.48 12.78 21.82
CA LEU A 312 -4.18 12.25 20.64
C LEU A 312 -4.78 13.39 19.81
N GLU A 313 -4.30 13.52 18.58
CA GLU A 313 -4.88 14.43 17.60
C GLU A 313 -5.94 13.69 16.77
N TYR A 314 -7.18 14.15 16.81
CA TYR A 314 -8.29 13.60 16.04
C TYR A 314 -9.29 14.71 15.73
N GLU A 315 -10.07 14.53 14.67
CA GLU A 315 -11.16 15.44 14.31
C GLU A 315 -12.38 15.20 15.21
N GLU A 316 -12.76 13.93 15.35
CA GLU A 316 -13.96 13.51 16.08
C GLU A 316 -13.71 12.19 16.80
N ALA A 317 -14.28 12.03 18.00
CA ALA A 317 -14.28 10.76 18.73
C ALA A 317 -15.65 10.08 18.58
N LEU A 318 -15.66 8.82 18.14
CA LEU A 318 -16.88 8.07 17.84
C LEU A 318 -17.33 7.16 19.00
N GLY A 319 -16.60 7.18 20.13
CA GLY A 319 -16.75 6.22 21.21
C GLY A 319 -16.04 4.88 20.93
N GLY A 320 -15.92 4.04 21.95
CA GLY A 320 -15.30 2.72 21.83
C GLY A 320 -13.83 2.71 21.37
N GLY A 321 -13.11 3.84 21.52
CA GLY A 321 -11.72 4.00 21.07
C GLY A 321 -11.53 4.28 19.59
N LYS A 322 -12.61 4.55 18.85
CA LYS A 322 -12.53 4.96 17.45
C LYS A 322 -12.52 6.48 17.32
N TYR A 323 -11.72 6.96 16.39
CA TYR A 323 -11.52 8.37 16.05
C TYR A 323 -11.63 8.58 14.55
N ILE A 324 -12.11 9.75 14.14
CA ILE A 324 -12.00 10.22 12.77
C ILE A 324 -10.72 11.03 12.62
N ILE A 325 -9.95 10.70 11.58
CA ILE A 325 -8.76 11.44 11.16
C ILE A 325 -8.75 11.62 9.65
N THR A 326 -7.99 12.60 9.18
CA THR A 326 -7.70 12.80 7.75
C THR A 326 -6.21 12.61 7.48
N ILE A 327 -5.87 11.84 6.46
CA ILE A 327 -4.50 11.68 5.96
C ILE A 327 -4.38 12.49 4.66
N THR A 328 -3.42 13.42 4.60
CA THR A 328 -3.19 14.35 3.47
C THR A 328 -1.90 14.11 2.71
#